data_AF-A0A8J7JRE6-F1
#
_entry.id   AF-A0A8J7JRE6-F1
#
_cell.length_a   1.000
_cell.length_b   1.000
_cell.length_c   1.000
_cell.angle_alpha   90.00
_cell.angle_beta   90.00
_cell.angle_gamma   90.00
#
_symmetry.space_group_name_H-M   'P 1'
#
loop_
_entity.id
_entity.type
_entity.pdbx_description
1 polymer ?
#
loop_
_entity_poly.entity_id
_entity_poly.type
_entity_poly.pdbx_seq_one_letter_code
_entity_poly.pdbx_strand_id
1 'polypeptide(L)'
;MPRRLLRAPLRVIERLSPALLLASLSLMGGAFVALIWLHLYQQQRRWQRVELARQEVKSFRERTAVKNVLDILDYEEYRTFYINHPKDGRLIDFEATDYRLRRALRSHDQMVKMRSGLDEIKRLASQSQAIAPKTLELVQQYDNEEFVIEVTLRDWFDSFLGGLEYFEIMIESGLVTAEEIKPFIIYWIRLIGDRRYRRKGGSGFYDKLFHYIHWAGYGRVQKLFERFGFKILPPPYSTHDFSGIDTEENGKYDTYRALCLAKAAHLVYEDRDYVSDITRLWLSDDIDNRWMQLSARQYVVEVIKNWLREGEKTSLRDLRDHFVYLDMRLTDTQAFLFRKDNNLILVFKGTQQLSDWKTNLKIRLKAFTILADQEAVPPTGRVHRGFVDAWQSVERQVVYYLRKWSTPETKLWVTGHSLGGALAAVATISLETQGLPVSGLYTFGQPRVADWKLVNYMNSRMGNRIIRYVNNNDIVPLIPPQIIPWVPTRVYGHMGQFRYFNDSGSLRRQSFLFQRFPDRLFGIIRAILTSGTPDAVDDHKMEFYVANLQKALDREEEEAKLEIEQGLIAGDFVEGMKERMRARSSSLEG
;
A
#
# COMPACT_ATOMS: atom_id res chain seq x y z
N MET A 1 40.74 -31.58 -36.60
CA MET A 1 41.76 -31.35 -35.55
C MET A 1 42.65 -32.59 -35.43
N PRO A 2 43.98 -32.45 -35.31
CA PRO A 2 44.92 -33.53 -35.58
C PRO A 2 45.13 -34.46 -34.37
N ARG A 3 45.31 -35.76 -34.66
CA ARG A 3 45.58 -36.91 -33.76
C ARG A 3 46.90 -36.82 -32.94
N ARG A 4 47.38 -35.63 -32.57
CA ARG A 4 48.66 -35.43 -31.86
C ARG A 4 48.54 -35.04 -30.37
N LEU A 5 47.34 -34.86 -29.82
CA LEU A 5 47.14 -34.50 -28.41
C LEU A 5 46.85 -35.69 -27.46
N LEU A 6 46.75 -36.92 -27.96
CA LEU A 6 46.50 -38.12 -27.14
C LEU A 6 47.76 -38.86 -26.66
N ARG A 7 48.98 -38.35 -26.93
CA ARG A 7 50.24 -39.00 -26.51
C ARG A 7 51.01 -38.28 -25.41
N ALA A 8 50.42 -37.26 -24.77
CA ALA A 8 51.07 -36.47 -23.73
C ALA A 8 50.74 -36.86 -22.26
N PRO A 9 49.64 -37.55 -21.89
CA PRO A 9 49.45 -37.99 -20.50
C PRO A 9 50.07 -39.35 -20.19
N LEU A 10 50.52 -40.13 -21.19
CA LEU A 10 51.04 -41.49 -20.96
C LEU A 10 52.49 -41.54 -20.45
N ARG A 11 53.32 -40.50 -20.69
CA ARG A 11 54.73 -40.50 -20.22
C ARG A 11 54.90 -40.15 -18.74
N VAL A 12 53.88 -39.56 -18.09
CA VAL A 12 53.92 -39.28 -16.65
C VAL A 12 53.53 -40.52 -15.84
N ILE A 13 52.82 -41.48 -16.46
CA ILE A 13 52.38 -42.73 -15.82
C ILE A 13 53.53 -43.75 -15.75
N GLU A 14 54.52 -43.71 -16.66
CA GLU A 14 55.66 -44.65 -16.68
C GLU A 14 56.66 -44.49 -15.52
N ARG A 15 56.62 -43.38 -14.76
CA ARG A 15 57.52 -43.14 -13.62
C ARG A 15 56.87 -43.26 -12.25
N LEU A 16 55.56 -43.53 -12.19
CA LEU A 16 54.87 -43.77 -10.93
C LEU A 16 54.98 -45.25 -10.59
N SER A 17 55.46 -45.57 -9.39
CA SER A 17 55.47 -46.97 -8.94
C SER A 17 54.03 -47.53 -8.98
N PRO A 18 53.85 -48.82 -9.31
CA PRO A 18 52.52 -49.44 -9.28
C PRO A 18 51.79 -49.21 -7.95
N ALA A 19 52.54 -49.11 -6.84
CA ALA A 19 52.04 -48.77 -5.53
C ALA A 19 51.45 -47.35 -5.43
N LEU A 20 52.08 -46.33 -6.04
CA LEU A 20 51.55 -44.96 -6.08
C LEU A 20 50.32 -44.83 -6.98
N LEU A 21 50.29 -45.56 -8.10
CA LEU A 21 49.11 -45.63 -8.98
C LEU A 21 47.93 -46.33 -8.28
N LEU A 22 48.18 -47.44 -7.59
CA LEU A 22 47.18 -48.13 -6.77
C LEU A 22 46.71 -47.26 -5.60
N ALA A 23 47.61 -46.54 -4.93
CA ALA A 23 47.26 -45.65 -3.82
C ALA A 23 46.42 -44.46 -4.29
N SER A 24 46.76 -43.84 -5.43
CA SER A 24 45.97 -42.74 -6.01
C SER A 24 44.60 -43.20 -6.54
N LEU A 25 44.52 -44.37 -7.19
CA LEU A 25 43.25 -45.00 -7.58
C LEU A 25 42.38 -45.34 -6.37
N SER A 26 42.99 -45.81 -5.27
CA SER A 26 42.28 -46.10 -4.02
C SER A 26 41.77 -44.83 -3.33
N LEU A 27 42.56 -43.76 -3.32
CA LEU A 27 42.16 -42.44 -2.80
C LEU A 27 41.04 -41.82 -3.65
N MET A 28 41.12 -41.90 -4.98
CA MET A 28 40.07 -41.44 -5.89
C MET A 28 38.78 -42.26 -5.73
N GLY A 29 38.89 -43.59 -5.60
CA GLY A 29 37.77 -44.48 -5.31
C GLY A 29 37.12 -44.16 -3.96
N GLY A 30 37.93 -43.94 -2.92
CA GLY A 30 37.45 -43.52 -1.59
C GLY A 30 36.75 -42.16 -1.62
N ALA A 31 37.31 -41.17 -2.32
CA ALA A 31 36.71 -39.85 -2.48
C ALA A 31 35.38 -39.93 -3.26
N PHE A 32 35.32 -40.74 -4.33
CA PHE A 32 34.10 -40.97 -5.09
C PHE A 32 33.00 -41.64 -4.26
N VAL A 33 33.34 -42.68 -3.49
CA VAL A 33 32.41 -43.32 -2.55
C VAL A 33 31.95 -42.35 -1.46
N ALA A 34 32.85 -41.53 -0.92
CA ALA A 34 32.52 -40.51 0.07
C ALA A 34 31.57 -39.44 -0.50
N LEU A 35 31.75 -39.00 -1.75
CA LEU A 35 30.86 -38.06 -2.43
C LEU A 35 29.48 -38.68 -2.72
N ILE A 36 29.44 -39.94 -3.16
CA ILE A 36 28.17 -40.68 -3.33
C ILE A 36 27.46 -40.83 -1.99
N TRP A 37 28.19 -41.22 -0.94
CA TRP A 37 27.62 -41.38 0.40
C TRP A 37 27.13 -40.05 0.96
N LEU A 38 27.87 -38.96 0.77
CA LEU A 38 27.44 -37.61 1.14
C LEU A 38 26.20 -37.19 0.36
N HIS A 39 26.12 -37.49 -0.94
CA HIS A 39 24.94 -37.22 -1.75
C HIS A 39 23.72 -38.02 -1.26
N LEU A 40 23.87 -39.33 -1.02
CA LEU A 40 22.83 -40.19 -0.48
C LEU A 40 22.38 -39.71 0.90
N TYR A 41 23.32 -39.31 1.76
CA TYR A 41 23.05 -38.75 3.08
C TYR A 41 22.26 -37.44 3.01
N GLN A 42 22.63 -36.54 2.10
CA GLN A 42 21.90 -35.29 1.85
C GLN A 42 20.48 -35.57 1.31
N GLN A 43 20.32 -36.53 0.41
CA GLN A 43 19.01 -36.97 -0.09
C GLN A 43 18.16 -37.55 1.03
N GLN A 44 18.72 -38.43 1.87
CA GLN A 44 17.99 -39.02 2.99
C GLN A 44 17.53 -37.96 3.99
N ARG A 45 18.40 -36.99 4.35
CA ARG A 45 18.00 -35.85 5.19
C ARG A 45 16.91 -35.00 4.55
N ARG A 46 16.97 -34.79 3.22
CA ARG A 46 15.92 -34.08 2.47
C ARG A 46 14.59 -34.82 2.56
N TRP A 47 14.57 -36.14 2.35
CA TRP A 47 13.36 -36.96 2.50
C TRP A 47 12.76 -36.85 3.90
N GLN A 48 13.59 -36.90 4.94
CA GLN A 48 13.14 -36.73 6.33
C GLN A 48 12.51 -35.35 6.58
N ARG A 49 13.11 -34.26 6.06
CA ARG A 49 12.55 -32.91 6.19
C ARG A 49 11.22 -32.74 5.44
N VAL A 50 11.14 -33.28 4.22
CA VAL A 50 9.89 -33.24 3.42
C VAL A 50 8.79 -34.05 4.11
N GLU A 51 9.13 -35.20 4.70
CA GLU A 51 8.18 -36.02 5.45
C GLU A 51 7.70 -35.31 6.72
N LEU A 52 8.60 -34.66 7.46
CA LEU A 52 8.24 -33.79 8.58
C LEU A 52 7.29 -32.68 8.13
N ALA A 53 7.62 -31.94 7.07
CA ALA A 53 6.78 -30.88 6.53
C ALA A 53 5.37 -31.41 6.18
N ARG A 54 5.30 -32.59 5.53
CA ARG A 54 4.05 -33.25 5.17
C ARG A 54 3.20 -33.60 6.40
N GLN A 55 3.82 -34.16 7.44
CA GLN A 55 3.12 -34.54 8.68
C GLN A 55 2.60 -33.31 9.44
N GLU A 56 3.41 -32.25 9.56
CA GLU A 56 3.02 -31.00 10.21
C GLU A 56 1.89 -30.29 9.45
N VAL A 57 1.97 -30.23 8.12
CA VAL A 57 0.89 -29.62 7.31
C VAL A 57 -0.39 -30.45 7.39
N LYS A 58 -0.27 -31.80 7.45
CA LYS A 58 -1.42 -32.68 7.64
C LYS A 58 -2.08 -32.46 9.01
N SER A 59 -1.30 -32.44 10.09
CA SER A 59 -1.81 -32.23 11.45
C SER A 59 -2.44 -30.84 11.60
N PHE A 60 -1.86 -29.82 10.97
CA PHE A 60 -2.44 -28.48 10.89
C PHE A 60 -3.83 -28.48 10.24
N ARG A 61 -3.97 -29.14 9.08
CA ARG A 61 -5.25 -29.22 8.34
C ARG A 61 -6.34 -30.00 9.09
N GLU A 62 -5.96 -30.95 9.93
CA GLU A 62 -6.90 -31.77 10.70
C GLU A 62 -7.52 -31.03 11.89
N ARG A 63 -6.98 -29.86 12.28
CA ARG A 63 -7.58 -29.03 13.33
C ARG A 63 -8.93 -28.48 12.86
N THR A 64 -9.98 -28.66 13.65
CA THR A 64 -11.35 -28.22 13.30
C THR A 64 -11.44 -26.74 12.95
N ALA A 65 -10.79 -25.88 13.74
CA ALA A 65 -10.68 -24.44 13.49
C ALA A 65 -10.07 -24.13 12.11
N VAL A 66 -8.94 -24.77 11.79
CA VAL A 66 -8.23 -24.59 10.52
C VAL A 66 -9.07 -25.06 9.35
N LYS A 67 -9.72 -26.22 9.49
CA LYS A 67 -10.64 -26.74 8.47
C LYS A 67 -11.76 -25.74 8.17
N ASN A 68 -12.37 -25.16 9.21
CA ASN A 68 -13.42 -24.16 9.04
C ASN A 68 -12.90 -22.89 8.34
N VAL A 69 -11.70 -22.40 8.68
CA VAL A 69 -11.10 -21.26 7.96
C VAL A 69 -10.82 -21.59 6.51
N LEU A 70 -10.26 -22.77 6.22
CA LEU A 70 -10.02 -23.20 4.85
C LEU A 70 -11.34 -23.30 4.08
N ASP A 71 -12.39 -23.82 4.68
CA ASP A 71 -13.73 -23.87 4.08
C ASP A 71 -14.30 -22.46 3.84
N ILE A 72 -14.03 -21.49 4.71
CA ILE A 72 -14.41 -20.06 4.53
C ILE A 72 -13.63 -19.43 3.37
N LEU A 73 -12.35 -19.78 3.21
CA LEU A 73 -11.48 -19.22 2.18
C LEU A 73 -11.69 -19.87 0.80
N ASP A 74 -12.01 -21.17 0.76
CA ASP A 74 -12.10 -21.98 -0.46
C ASP A 74 -13.42 -21.80 -1.23
N TYR A 75 -14.54 -21.49 -0.56
CA TYR A 75 -15.87 -21.48 -1.17
C TYR A 75 -16.49 -20.08 -1.32
N GLU A 76 -17.01 -19.79 -2.52
CA GLU A 76 -17.88 -18.65 -2.79
C GLU A 76 -19.32 -18.96 -2.31
N GLU A 77 -19.59 -18.58 -1.05
CA GLU A 77 -20.91 -18.37 -0.42
C GLU A 77 -21.73 -19.60 0.07
N TYR A 78 -22.37 -19.41 1.24
CA TYR A 78 -23.45 -20.19 1.88
C TYR A 78 -23.14 -21.57 2.46
N ARG A 79 -21.97 -21.75 3.09
CA ARG A 79 -21.82 -22.88 4.02
C ARG A 79 -22.33 -22.49 5.40
N THR A 80 -23.33 -23.22 5.87
CA THR A 80 -23.82 -23.13 7.25
C THR A 80 -22.82 -23.83 8.18
N PHE A 81 -22.29 -23.07 9.13
CA PHE A 81 -21.45 -23.55 10.21
C PHE A 81 -22.28 -23.76 11.46
N TYR A 82 -21.88 -24.72 12.28
CA TYR A 82 -22.58 -25.08 13.50
C TYR A 82 -21.63 -24.97 14.69
N ILE A 83 -22.05 -24.28 15.74
CA ILE A 83 -21.30 -24.11 16.98
C ILE A 83 -22.21 -24.39 18.17
N ASN A 84 -21.64 -24.89 19.26
CA ASN A 84 -22.37 -25.05 20.51
C ASN A 84 -22.24 -23.77 21.32
N HIS A 85 -23.37 -23.21 21.75
CA HIS A 85 -23.37 -22.05 22.61
C HIS A 85 -22.70 -22.40 23.96
N PRO A 86 -21.75 -21.59 24.45
CA PRO A 86 -20.87 -21.98 25.55
C PRO A 86 -21.57 -22.10 26.92
N LYS A 87 -22.75 -21.49 27.09
CA LYS A 87 -23.47 -21.52 28.38
C LYS A 87 -24.50 -22.63 28.49
N ASP A 88 -25.25 -22.93 27.43
CA ASP A 88 -26.41 -23.83 27.44
C ASP A 88 -26.26 -25.02 26.49
N GLY A 89 -25.18 -25.09 25.69
CA GLY A 89 -24.92 -26.17 24.75
C GLY A 89 -25.87 -26.21 23.54
N ARG A 90 -26.71 -25.18 23.36
CA ARG A 90 -27.62 -25.09 22.21
C ARG A 90 -26.82 -24.97 20.92
N LEU A 91 -27.27 -25.65 19.87
CA LEU A 91 -26.67 -25.53 18.54
C LEU A 91 -27.06 -24.17 17.93
N ILE A 92 -26.06 -23.40 17.54
CA ILE A 92 -26.20 -22.17 16.77
C ILE A 92 -25.69 -22.46 15.37
N ASP A 93 -26.55 -22.25 14.37
CA ASP A 93 -26.18 -22.29 12.97
C ASP A 93 -25.98 -20.87 12.42
N PHE A 94 -24.94 -20.68 11.60
CA PHE A 94 -24.65 -19.38 11.02
C PHE A 94 -23.87 -19.48 9.71
N GLU A 95 -23.95 -18.43 8.91
CA GLU A 95 -23.14 -18.27 7.70
C GLU A 95 -22.00 -17.27 7.93
N ALA A 96 -20.81 -17.58 7.42
CA ALA A 96 -19.64 -16.72 7.48
C ALA A 96 -19.68 -15.62 6.40
N THR A 97 -20.68 -14.74 6.48
CA THR A 97 -20.84 -13.61 5.55
C THR A 97 -19.64 -12.66 5.64
N ASP A 98 -19.39 -11.91 4.57
CA ASP A 98 -18.33 -10.90 4.53
C ASP A 98 -18.41 -9.92 5.71
N TYR A 99 -19.64 -9.53 6.05
CA TYR A 99 -19.95 -8.73 7.23
C TYR A 99 -19.49 -9.38 8.54
N ARG A 100 -19.89 -10.63 8.83
CA ARG A 100 -19.51 -11.33 10.08
C ARG A 100 -18.01 -11.57 10.18
N LEU A 101 -17.34 -11.81 9.06
CA LEU A 101 -15.88 -12.02 9.02
C LEU A 101 -15.10 -10.74 9.31
N ARG A 102 -15.48 -9.61 8.71
CA ARG A 102 -14.91 -8.30 9.07
C ARG A 102 -15.12 -7.98 10.55
N ARG A 103 -16.27 -8.42 11.09
CA ARG A 103 -16.64 -8.26 12.50
C ARG A 103 -15.84 -9.16 13.44
N ALA A 104 -15.50 -10.38 13.05
CA ALA A 104 -14.64 -11.23 13.85
C ALA A 104 -13.18 -10.71 13.91
N LEU A 105 -12.73 -10.11 12.81
CA LEU A 105 -11.36 -9.65 12.61
C LEU A 105 -11.14 -8.16 12.93
N ARG A 106 -12.02 -7.53 13.71
CA ARG A 106 -11.79 -6.16 14.18
C ARG A 106 -10.69 -6.13 15.24
N SER A 107 -10.22 -4.93 15.49
CA SER A 107 -9.11 -4.70 16.36
C SER A 107 -9.44 -5.03 17.83
N HIS A 108 -8.39 -5.16 18.65
CA HIS A 108 -8.56 -5.53 20.05
C HIS A 108 -9.33 -4.46 20.83
N ASP A 109 -9.05 -3.18 20.59
CA ASP A 109 -9.66 -2.08 21.34
C ASP A 109 -11.15 -1.93 21.04
N GLN A 110 -11.56 -2.17 19.79
CA GLN A 110 -12.97 -2.23 19.42
C GLN A 110 -13.72 -3.35 20.16
N MET A 111 -13.11 -4.51 20.34
CA MET A 111 -13.70 -5.61 21.11
C MET A 111 -13.76 -5.29 22.61
N VAL A 112 -12.70 -4.70 23.17
CA VAL A 112 -12.65 -4.31 24.58
C VAL A 112 -13.72 -3.26 24.88
N LYS A 113 -13.87 -2.24 24.02
CA LYS A 113 -14.89 -1.20 24.18
C LYS A 113 -16.31 -1.77 24.06
N MET A 114 -16.53 -2.69 23.11
CA MET A 114 -17.80 -3.39 22.96
C MET A 114 -18.15 -4.18 24.23
N ARG A 115 -17.20 -4.96 24.75
CA ARG A 115 -17.39 -5.74 25.98
C ARG A 115 -17.64 -4.86 27.19
N SER A 116 -16.84 -3.82 27.36
CA SER A 116 -17.00 -2.84 28.44
C SER A 116 -18.39 -2.20 28.42
N GLY A 117 -18.90 -1.82 27.25
CA GLY A 117 -20.23 -1.26 27.12
C GLY A 117 -21.35 -2.27 27.42
N LEU A 118 -21.18 -3.54 27.04
CA LEU A 118 -22.12 -4.61 27.39
C LEU A 118 -22.17 -4.83 28.91
N ASP A 119 -21.01 -4.89 29.56
CA ASP A 119 -20.87 -5.06 31.01
C ASP A 119 -21.46 -3.86 31.76
N GLU A 120 -21.25 -2.64 31.26
CA GLU A 120 -21.85 -1.42 31.81
C GLU A 120 -23.38 -1.46 31.72
N ILE A 121 -23.95 -1.80 30.56
CA ILE A 121 -25.41 -1.89 30.38
C ILE A 121 -26.02 -2.94 31.31
N LYS A 122 -25.38 -4.11 31.44
CA LYS A 122 -25.80 -5.18 32.38
C LYS A 122 -25.76 -4.72 33.83
N ARG A 123 -24.70 -4.00 34.23
CA ARG A 123 -24.56 -3.43 35.58
C ARG A 123 -25.65 -2.41 35.89
N LEU A 124 -26.00 -1.56 34.93
CA LEU A 124 -27.08 -0.58 35.11
C LEU A 124 -28.45 -1.25 35.20
N ALA A 125 -28.67 -2.33 34.44
CA ALA A 125 -29.92 -3.09 34.44
C ALA A 125 -30.15 -3.79 35.79
N SER A 126 -29.10 -4.38 36.39
CA SER A 126 -29.18 -5.04 37.69
C SER A 126 -29.38 -4.06 38.86
N GLN A 127 -28.96 -2.80 38.70
CA GLN A 127 -29.14 -1.74 39.69
C GLN A 127 -30.51 -1.05 39.62
N SER A 128 -31.48 -1.59 38.85
CA SER A 128 -32.81 -1.00 38.64
C SER A 128 -32.78 0.45 38.13
N GLN A 129 -31.70 0.85 37.44
CA GLN A 129 -31.65 2.16 36.80
C GLN A 129 -32.48 2.17 35.51
N ALA A 130 -33.06 3.32 35.17
CA ALA A 130 -33.88 3.49 33.98
C ALA A 130 -33.04 3.34 32.68
N ILE A 131 -33.02 2.13 32.14
CA ILE A 131 -32.55 1.86 30.77
C ILE A 131 -33.79 1.79 29.88
N ALA A 132 -33.73 2.42 28.71
CA ALA A 132 -34.82 2.32 27.74
C ALA A 132 -35.06 0.84 27.36
N PRO A 133 -36.29 0.31 27.42
CA PRO A 133 -36.58 -1.10 27.14
C PRO A 133 -36.04 -1.58 25.78
N LYS A 134 -36.14 -0.72 24.76
CA LYS A 134 -35.60 -0.97 23.41
C LYS A 134 -34.08 -1.17 23.39
N THR A 135 -33.34 -0.49 24.25
CA THR A 135 -31.88 -0.67 24.38
C THR A 135 -31.55 -2.03 25.00
N LEU A 136 -32.33 -2.47 25.99
CA LEU A 136 -32.14 -3.76 26.63
C LEU A 136 -32.44 -4.91 25.66
N GLU A 137 -33.52 -4.79 24.88
CA GLU A 137 -33.89 -5.76 23.84
C GLU A 137 -32.79 -5.90 22.77
N LEU A 138 -32.27 -4.77 22.28
CA LEU A 138 -31.15 -4.76 21.32
C LEU A 138 -29.89 -5.44 21.85
N VAL A 139 -29.55 -5.20 23.12
CA VAL A 139 -28.37 -5.79 23.76
C VAL A 139 -28.56 -7.28 24.02
N GLN A 140 -29.74 -7.70 24.47
CA GLN A 140 -30.08 -9.10 24.67
C GLN A 140 -30.05 -9.90 23.36
N GLN A 141 -30.52 -9.28 22.27
CA GLN A 141 -30.44 -9.87 20.93
C GLN A 141 -28.98 -10.12 20.50
N TYR A 142 -28.07 -9.19 20.80
CA TYR A 142 -26.65 -9.34 20.46
C TYR A 142 -25.90 -10.33 21.37
N ASP A 143 -26.13 -10.27 22.69
CA ASP A 143 -25.38 -11.02 23.72
C ASP A 143 -25.62 -12.54 23.66
N ASN A 144 -26.67 -13.00 22.97
CA ASN A 144 -27.08 -14.41 23.00
C ASN A 144 -26.42 -15.31 21.92
N GLU A 145 -26.17 -14.82 20.71
CA GLU A 145 -25.69 -15.70 19.61
C GLU A 145 -24.59 -15.04 18.77
N GLU A 146 -24.80 -13.79 18.38
CA GLU A 146 -23.90 -13.09 17.45
C GLU A 146 -22.53 -12.80 18.04
N PHE A 147 -22.46 -12.47 19.34
CA PHE A 147 -21.19 -12.33 20.02
C PHE A 147 -20.42 -13.66 20.07
N VAL A 148 -21.12 -14.78 20.30
CA VAL A 148 -20.51 -16.12 20.35
C VAL A 148 -19.96 -16.52 18.97
N ILE A 149 -20.72 -16.25 17.90
CA ILE A 149 -20.28 -16.46 16.51
C ILE A 149 -19.00 -15.67 16.22
N GLU A 150 -18.96 -14.39 16.62
CA GLU A 150 -17.83 -13.49 16.37
C GLU A 150 -16.54 -13.97 17.06
N VAL A 151 -16.62 -14.31 18.34
CA VAL A 151 -15.49 -14.84 19.11
C VAL A 151 -15.02 -16.16 18.50
N THR A 152 -15.95 -17.04 18.14
CA THR A 152 -15.61 -18.34 17.55
C THR A 152 -14.91 -18.20 16.19
N LEU A 153 -15.39 -17.30 15.33
CA LEU A 153 -14.74 -16.99 14.05
C LEU A 153 -13.32 -16.47 14.27
N ARG A 154 -13.12 -15.55 15.23
CA ARG A 154 -11.80 -15.01 15.56
C ARG A 154 -10.85 -16.11 16.03
N ASP A 155 -11.28 -16.96 16.95
CA ASP A 155 -10.49 -18.10 17.46
C ASP A 155 -10.08 -19.05 16.33
N TRP A 156 -10.96 -19.24 15.34
CA TRP A 156 -10.63 -20.05 14.16
C TRP A 156 -9.52 -19.42 13.33
N PHE A 157 -9.59 -18.11 13.06
CA PHE A 157 -8.54 -17.39 12.35
C PHE A 157 -7.23 -17.33 13.13
N ASP A 158 -7.26 -17.17 14.45
CA ASP A 158 -6.06 -17.18 15.30
C ASP A 158 -5.35 -18.54 15.23
N SER A 159 -6.13 -19.63 15.28
CA SER A 159 -5.61 -20.99 15.13
C SER A 159 -4.97 -21.23 13.76
N PHE A 160 -5.56 -20.64 12.71
CA PHE A 160 -5.05 -20.72 11.35
C PHE A 160 -3.75 -19.92 11.18
N LEU A 161 -3.75 -18.65 11.59
CA LEU A 161 -2.60 -17.76 11.46
C LEU A 161 -1.42 -18.22 12.31
N GLY A 162 -1.67 -18.72 13.53
CA GLY A 162 -0.63 -19.30 14.37
C GLY A 162 0.04 -20.54 13.74
N GLY A 163 -0.70 -21.33 12.95
CA GLY A 163 -0.09 -22.42 12.18
C GLY A 163 0.76 -21.92 11.01
N LEU A 164 0.38 -20.83 10.35
CA LEU A 164 1.23 -20.20 9.33
C LEU A 164 2.52 -19.63 9.93
N GLU A 165 2.46 -19.01 11.12
CA GLU A 165 3.66 -18.57 11.82
C GLU A 165 4.58 -19.74 12.16
N TYR A 166 4.00 -20.87 12.58
CA TYR A 166 4.77 -22.08 12.86
C TYR A 166 5.54 -22.56 11.62
N PHE A 167 4.95 -22.50 10.42
CA PHE A 167 5.67 -22.84 9.18
C PHE A 167 6.83 -21.89 8.90
N GLU A 168 6.68 -20.59 9.15
CA GLU A 168 7.80 -19.65 9.03
C GLU A 168 8.89 -19.94 10.07
N ILE A 169 8.52 -20.30 11.31
CA ILE A 169 9.48 -20.71 12.35
C ILE A 169 10.26 -21.96 11.91
N MET A 170 9.61 -22.94 11.28
CA MET A 170 10.29 -24.12 10.73
C MET A 170 11.27 -23.75 9.62
N ILE A 171 10.96 -22.76 8.79
CA ILE A 171 11.86 -22.26 7.74
C ILE A 171 13.03 -21.49 8.35
N GLU A 172 12.78 -20.54 9.25
CA GLU A 172 13.81 -19.71 9.89
C GLU A 172 14.77 -20.55 10.74
N SER A 173 14.29 -21.59 11.41
CA SER A 173 15.11 -22.52 12.19
C SER A 173 15.91 -23.51 11.35
N GLY A 174 15.65 -23.61 10.04
CA GLY A 174 16.28 -24.57 9.14
C GLY A 174 15.78 -26.02 9.31
N LEU A 175 14.67 -26.23 10.04
CA LEU A 175 14.01 -27.53 10.13
C LEU A 175 13.53 -28.01 8.76
N VAL A 176 13.05 -27.08 7.92
CA VAL A 176 12.66 -27.32 6.53
C VAL A 176 13.10 -26.12 5.68
N THR A 177 13.33 -26.33 4.39
CA THR A 177 13.56 -25.22 3.46
C THR A 177 12.25 -24.73 2.85
N ALA A 178 12.22 -23.46 2.39
CA ALA A 178 11.05 -22.90 1.74
C ALA A 178 10.58 -23.72 0.52
N GLU A 179 11.50 -24.25 -0.30
CA GLU A 179 11.16 -25.10 -1.45
C GLU A 179 10.64 -26.48 -1.05
N GLU A 180 11.02 -27.01 0.11
CA GLU A 180 10.54 -28.31 0.60
C GLU A 180 9.10 -28.24 1.12
N ILE A 181 8.71 -27.14 1.79
CA ILE A 181 7.36 -26.97 2.33
C ILE A 181 6.36 -26.39 1.30
N LYS A 182 6.86 -25.65 0.31
CA LYS A 182 6.08 -24.96 -0.74
C LYS A 182 4.95 -25.80 -1.34
N PRO A 183 5.14 -27.07 -1.77
CA PRO A 183 4.07 -27.83 -2.42
C PRO A 183 2.83 -28.03 -1.53
N PHE A 184 3.01 -27.98 -0.21
CA PHE A 184 1.96 -28.25 0.76
C PHE A 184 1.17 -26.99 1.17
N ILE A 185 1.81 -25.81 1.14
CA ILE A 185 1.21 -24.56 1.65
C ILE A 185 0.93 -23.52 0.55
N ILE A 186 1.53 -23.64 -0.64
CA ILE A 186 1.45 -22.60 -1.69
C ILE A 186 0.01 -22.31 -2.15
N TYR A 187 -0.87 -23.31 -2.05
CA TYR A 187 -2.29 -23.14 -2.36
C TYR A 187 -2.93 -22.08 -1.44
N TRP A 188 -2.73 -22.20 -0.12
CA TRP A 188 -3.27 -21.25 0.87
C TRP A 188 -2.63 -19.88 0.77
N ILE A 189 -1.32 -19.85 0.53
CA ILE A 189 -0.57 -18.61 0.31
C ILE A 189 -1.15 -17.85 -0.91
N ARG A 190 -1.48 -18.55 -2.00
CA ARG A 190 -2.14 -17.95 -3.17
C ARG A 190 -3.57 -17.52 -2.87
N LEU A 191 -4.35 -18.34 -2.16
CA LEU A 191 -5.74 -18.05 -1.83
C LEU A 191 -5.90 -16.73 -1.05
N ILE A 192 -4.93 -16.43 -0.18
CA ILE A 192 -4.91 -15.21 0.63
C ILE A 192 -4.14 -14.08 -0.09
N GLY A 193 -2.95 -14.39 -0.62
CA GLY A 193 -1.98 -13.42 -1.11
C GLY A 193 -2.20 -12.99 -2.57
N ASP A 194 -2.82 -13.84 -3.40
CA ASP A 194 -3.09 -13.56 -4.81
C ASP A 194 -4.55 -13.19 -5.01
N ARG A 195 -4.80 -11.94 -5.43
CA ARG A 195 -6.15 -11.42 -5.64
C ARG A 195 -6.98 -12.22 -6.62
N ARG A 196 -6.36 -12.88 -7.60
CA ARG A 196 -7.07 -13.68 -8.61
C ARG A 196 -7.78 -14.90 -8.02
N TYR A 197 -7.36 -15.32 -6.83
CA TYR A 197 -7.93 -16.44 -6.09
C TYR A 197 -8.84 -15.97 -4.95
N ARG A 198 -9.03 -14.66 -4.73
CA ARG A 198 -9.93 -14.12 -3.72
C ARG A 198 -11.38 -14.25 -4.16
N ARG A 199 -12.28 -14.52 -3.20
CA ARG A 199 -13.73 -14.54 -3.44
C ARG A 199 -14.24 -13.20 -3.97
N LYS A 200 -15.15 -13.22 -4.94
CA LYS A 200 -15.82 -12.00 -5.42
C LYS A 200 -16.61 -11.32 -4.30
N GLY A 201 -16.53 -9.99 -4.21
CA GLY A 201 -17.20 -9.19 -3.17
C GLY A 201 -16.58 -9.28 -1.77
N GLY A 202 -15.55 -10.11 -1.58
CA GLY A 202 -14.88 -10.31 -0.30
C GLY A 202 -13.70 -9.39 0.00
N SER A 203 -13.51 -8.34 -0.80
CA SER A 203 -12.34 -7.46 -0.74
C SER A 203 -12.08 -6.92 0.67
N GLY A 204 -13.10 -6.38 1.32
CA GLY A 204 -12.94 -5.82 2.66
C GLY A 204 -12.77 -6.87 3.77
N PHE A 205 -13.13 -8.14 3.58
CA PHE A 205 -12.69 -9.21 4.49
C PHE A 205 -11.17 -9.41 4.42
N TYR A 206 -10.60 -9.53 3.22
CA TYR A 206 -9.16 -9.72 3.07
C TYR A 206 -8.39 -8.49 3.58
N ASP A 207 -8.93 -7.29 3.39
CA ASP A 207 -8.35 -6.08 3.97
C ASP A 207 -8.35 -6.16 5.49
N LYS A 208 -9.49 -6.48 6.12
CA LYS A 208 -9.56 -6.68 7.58
C LYS A 208 -8.67 -7.82 8.05
N LEU A 209 -8.51 -8.90 7.28
CA LEU A 209 -7.58 -9.98 7.59
C LEU A 209 -6.12 -9.51 7.54
N PHE A 210 -5.73 -8.67 6.59
CA PHE A 210 -4.37 -8.14 6.52
C PHE A 210 -4.08 -7.13 7.64
N HIS A 211 -5.06 -6.28 7.95
CA HIS A 211 -5.02 -5.44 9.14
C HIS A 211 -4.88 -6.30 10.40
N TYR A 212 -5.66 -7.36 10.53
CA TYR A 212 -5.60 -8.29 11.65
C TYR A 212 -4.23 -8.94 11.78
N ILE A 213 -3.68 -9.46 10.68
CA ILE A 213 -2.33 -10.06 10.65
C ILE A 213 -1.27 -9.05 11.13
N HIS A 214 -1.38 -7.80 10.69
CA HIS A 214 -0.43 -6.76 11.07
C HIS A 214 -0.54 -6.38 12.55
N TRP A 215 -1.75 -6.01 12.99
CA TRP A 215 -1.99 -5.44 14.31
C TRP A 215 -2.03 -6.48 15.43
N ALA A 216 -2.50 -7.70 15.16
CA ALA A 216 -2.47 -8.79 16.13
C ALA A 216 -1.07 -9.43 16.28
N GLY A 217 -0.05 -8.91 15.58
CA GLY A 217 1.35 -9.32 15.77
C GLY A 217 1.79 -10.55 14.99
N TYR A 218 1.04 -10.97 13.97
CA TYR A 218 1.37 -12.10 13.09
C TYR A 218 2.43 -11.75 12.03
N GLY A 219 3.50 -11.04 12.44
CA GLY A 219 4.55 -10.55 11.53
C GLY A 219 5.31 -11.67 10.80
N ARG A 220 5.37 -12.88 11.38
CA ARG A 220 5.97 -14.05 10.72
C ARG A 220 5.12 -14.56 9.56
N VAL A 221 3.80 -14.39 9.63
CA VAL A 221 2.92 -14.68 8.49
C VAL A 221 3.26 -13.75 7.33
N GLN A 222 3.51 -12.47 7.58
CA GLN A 222 3.91 -11.52 6.52
C GLN A 222 5.19 -11.97 5.81
N LYS A 223 6.22 -12.32 6.59
CA LYS A 223 7.48 -12.87 6.04
C LYS A 223 7.25 -14.14 5.22
N LEU A 224 6.41 -15.05 5.70
CA LEU A 224 6.10 -16.30 4.99
C LEU A 224 5.56 -16.03 3.59
N PHE A 225 4.60 -15.11 3.48
CA PHE A 225 4.03 -14.72 2.19
C PHE A 225 5.06 -14.06 1.28
N GLU A 226 5.90 -13.16 1.83
CA GLU A 226 6.95 -12.49 1.08
C GLU A 226 7.96 -13.48 0.48
N ARG A 227 8.31 -14.55 1.21
CA ARG A 227 9.16 -15.63 0.69
C ARG A 227 8.61 -16.29 -0.57
N PHE A 228 7.29 -16.34 -0.71
CA PHE A 228 6.61 -16.90 -1.88
C PHE A 228 6.21 -15.84 -2.92
N GLY A 229 6.66 -14.60 -2.75
CA GLY A 229 6.43 -13.51 -3.70
C GLY A 229 5.10 -12.79 -3.52
N PHE A 230 4.41 -12.98 -2.39
CA PHE A 230 3.16 -12.29 -2.07
C PHE A 230 3.39 -11.27 -0.95
N LYS A 231 2.95 -10.03 -1.15
CA LYS A 231 3.00 -9.02 -0.10
C LYS A 231 1.62 -8.92 0.54
N ILE A 232 1.52 -9.34 1.80
CA ILE A 232 0.34 -9.13 2.65
C ILE A 232 0.63 -8.00 3.65
N LEU A 233 0.96 -6.84 3.09
CA LEU A 233 0.98 -5.63 3.89
C LEU A 233 -0.48 -5.27 4.23
N PRO A 234 -0.74 -4.70 5.42
CA PRO A 234 -1.97 -3.95 5.55
C PRO A 234 -1.96 -2.97 4.38
N PRO A 235 -3.05 -2.87 3.60
CA PRO A 235 -3.14 -1.76 2.68
C PRO A 235 -2.77 -0.50 3.48
N PRO A 236 -1.90 0.39 2.99
CA PRO A 236 -1.62 1.64 3.72
C PRO A 236 -2.89 2.51 3.81
N TYR A 237 -4.03 2.01 3.34
CA TYR A 237 -5.28 2.70 3.16
C TYR A 237 -6.16 2.53 4.38
N SER A 238 -6.61 3.65 4.93
CA SER A 238 -7.56 3.73 6.03
C SER A 238 -8.82 4.43 5.56
N THR A 239 -9.96 4.12 6.19
CA THR A 239 -11.21 4.89 6.02
C THR A 239 -11.00 6.39 6.27
N HIS A 240 -10.02 6.74 7.08
CA HIS A 240 -9.66 8.11 7.47
C HIS A 240 -8.81 8.84 6.44
N ASP A 241 -8.25 8.16 5.43
CA ASP A 241 -7.44 8.86 4.44
C ASP A 241 -8.29 9.94 3.76
N PHE A 242 -7.67 11.09 3.50
CA PHE A 242 -8.28 12.29 2.92
C PHE A 242 -9.31 13.01 3.80
N SER A 243 -9.64 12.51 5.00
CA SER A 243 -10.45 13.25 5.96
C SER A 243 -9.65 14.46 6.49
N GLY A 244 -10.23 15.67 6.41
CA GLY A 244 -9.54 16.90 6.87
C GLY A 244 -8.30 17.27 6.04
N ILE A 245 -8.16 16.75 4.82
CA ILE A 245 -7.03 17.09 3.93
C ILE A 245 -6.96 18.60 3.60
N ASP A 246 -8.08 19.31 3.76
CA ASP A 246 -8.26 20.71 3.45
C ASP A 246 -7.95 21.70 4.59
N THR A 247 -7.66 21.23 5.81
CA THR A 247 -7.39 22.10 6.97
C THR A 247 -6.11 22.93 6.77
N GLU A 248 -6.21 24.24 6.99
CA GLU A 248 -5.14 25.23 6.84
C GLU A 248 -4.42 25.53 8.17
N GLU A 249 -3.88 24.52 8.85
CA GLU A 249 -3.13 24.77 10.09
C GLU A 249 -1.67 25.14 9.80
N ASN A 250 -1.42 26.46 9.72
CA ASN A 250 -0.17 27.19 9.99
C ASN A 250 1.16 26.57 9.49
N GLY A 251 1.17 25.93 8.32
CA GLY A 251 2.38 25.64 7.53
C GLY A 251 3.46 24.76 8.19
N LYS A 252 3.28 24.33 9.45
CA LYS A 252 4.29 23.59 10.20
C LYS A 252 4.31 22.13 9.74
N TYR A 253 3.17 21.50 9.43
CA TYR A 253 3.07 20.07 9.12
C TYR A 253 2.07 19.72 8.00
N ASP A 254 2.52 19.76 6.74
CA ASP A 254 1.78 19.37 5.51
C ASP A 254 1.99 17.88 5.11
N THR A 255 2.54 17.08 6.03
CA THR A 255 2.99 15.71 5.74
C THR A 255 1.83 14.73 5.61
N TYR A 256 0.75 14.92 6.40
CA TYR A 256 -0.46 14.09 6.31
C TYR A 256 -1.14 14.20 4.94
N ARG A 257 -1.30 15.43 4.43
CA ARG A 257 -1.86 15.68 3.09
C ARG A 257 -0.99 15.04 2.01
N ALA A 258 0.34 15.23 2.09
CA ALA A 258 1.27 14.59 1.18
C ALA A 258 1.19 13.06 1.25
N LEU A 259 1.02 12.48 2.44
CA LEU A 259 0.85 11.05 2.64
C LEU A 259 -0.46 10.53 2.02
N CYS A 260 -1.59 11.22 2.20
CA CYS A 260 -2.85 10.84 1.55
C CYS A 260 -2.70 10.85 0.02
N LEU A 261 -2.12 11.91 -0.54
CA LEU A 261 -1.89 12.02 -1.98
C LEU A 261 -0.85 11.02 -2.51
N ALA A 262 0.10 10.59 -1.66
CA ALA A 262 1.03 9.50 -1.95
C ALA A 262 0.32 8.15 -1.97
N LYS A 263 -0.54 7.87 -1.00
CA LYS A 263 -1.40 6.67 -0.97
C LYS A 263 -2.25 6.58 -2.25
N ALA A 264 -2.89 7.68 -2.67
CA ALA A 264 -3.56 7.75 -3.96
C ALA A 264 -2.64 7.43 -5.14
N ALA A 265 -1.46 8.06 -5.21
CA ALA A 265 -0.47 7.82 -6.27
C ALA A 265 0.12 6.40 -6.25
N HIS A 266 0.05 5.69 -5.13
CA HIS A 266 0.40 4.28 -5.04
C HIS A 266 -0.73 3.38 -5.55
N LEU A 267 -1.98 3.67 -5.15
CA LEU A 267 -3.16 2.89 -5.48
C LEU A 267 -3.37 2.74 -6.99
N VAL A 268 -3.04 3.77 -7.77
CA VAL A 268 -3.25 3.79 -9.23
C VAL A 268 -2.47 2.70 -10.00
N TYR A 269 -1.45 2.10 -9.39
CA TYR A 269 -0.69 1.01 -9.99
C TYR A 269 -1.37 -0.36 -9.89
N GLU A 270 -2.40 -0.46 -9.05
CA GLU A 270 -3.15 -1.68 -8.79
C GLU A 270 -4.20 -1.95 -9.88
N ASP A 271 -4.81 -3.14 -9.83
CA ASP A 271 -5.90 -3.50 -10.73
C ASP A 271 -7.17 -2.69 -10.45
N ARG A 272 -8.02 -2.54 -11.47
CA ARG A 272 -9.23 -1.71 -11.41
C ARG A 272 -10.17 -2.11 -10.27
N ASP A 273 -10.30 -3.41 -10.00
CA ASP A 273 -11.22 -3.91 -8.98
C ASP A 273 -10.71 -3.52 -7.59
N TYR A 274 -9.40 -3.66 -7.35
CA TYR A 274 -8.80 -3.20 -6.11
C TYR A 274 -8.84 -1.68 -5.92
N VAL A 275 -8.59 -0.90 -6.98
CA VAL A 275 -8.74 0.57 -6.90
C VAL A 275 -10.18 0.93 -6.49
N SER A 276 -11.17 0.24 -7.07
CA SER A 276 -12.57 0.40 -6.70
C SER A 276 -12.82 0.02 -5.24
N ASP A 277 -12.29 -1.10 -4.77
CA ASP A 277 -12.47 -1.58 -3.39
C ASP A 277 -11.87 -0.62 -2.34
N ILE A 278 -10.63 -0.18 -2.55
CA ILE A 278 -10.01 0.81 -1.65
C ILE A 278 -10.72 2.15 -1.73
N THR A 279 -11.22 2.55 -2.91
CA THR A 279 -12.03 3.77 -2.98
C THR A 279 -13.34 3.63 -2.20
N ARG A 280 -13.98 2.45 -2.20
CA ARG A 280 -15.14 2.20 -1.32
C ARG A 280 -14.79 2.36 0.15
N LEU A 281 -13.60 1.91 0.56
CA LEU A 281 -13.10 2.12 1.92
C LEU A 281 -12.94 3.62 2.24
N TRP A 282 -12.43 4.42 1.31
CA TRP A 282 -12.31 5.87 1.53
C TRP A 282 -13.64 6.60 1.54
N LEU A 283 -14.60 6.13 0.74
CA LEU A 283 -15.94 6.70 0.60
C LEU A 283 -16.92 6.22 1.68
N SER A 284 -16.60 5.15 2.41
CA SER A 284 -17.43 4.71 3.53
C SER A 284 -17.39 5.77 4.62
N ASP A 285 -18.55 6.03 5.24
CA ASP A 285 -18.65 6.91 6.40
C ASP A 285 -17.57 6.55 7.42
N ASP A 286 -16.96 7.57 8.01
CA ASP A 286 -15.96 7.43 9.08
C ASP A 286 -16.64 7.03 10.40
N ILE A 287 -17.13 5.80 10.39
CA ILE A 287 -17.87 5.17 11.49
C ILE A 287 -16.93 4.97 12.69
N ASP A 288 -15.68 4.58 12.42
CA ASP A 288 -14.69 4.26 13.46
C ASP A 288 -14.37 5.48 14.34
N ASN A 289 -14.14 6.67 13.76
CA ASN A 289 -13.91 7.89 14.56
C ASN A 289 -15.16 8.37 15.31
N ARG A 290 -16.33 8.33 14.65
CA ARG A 290 -17.61 8.72 15.28
C ARG A 290 -17.84 7.91 16.54
N TRP A 291 -17.45 6.64 16.52
CA TRP A 291 -17.62 5.69 17.60
C TRP A 291 -16.54 5.79 18.68
N MET A 292 -15.31 6.17 18.35
CA MET A 292 -14.25 6.37 19.35
C MET A 292 -14.59 7.44 20.38
N GLN A 293 -15.32 8.49 19.97
CA GLN A 293 -15.72 9.59 20.85
C GLN A 293 -16.93 9.25 21.76
N LEU A 294 -17.65 8.15 21.48
CA LEU A 294 -18.81 7.74 22.26
C LEU A 294 -18.40 7.10 23.58
N SER A 295 -19.24 7.25 24.62
CA SER A 295 -19.14 6.43 25.83
C SER A 295 -19.33 4.95 25.51
N ALA A 296 -18.79 4.05 26.34
CA ALA A 296 -18.87 2.60 26.09
C ALA A 296 -20.33 2.12 25.89
N ARG A 297 -21.26 2.61 26.71
CA ARG A 297 -22.71 2.40 26.54
C ARG A 297 -23.25 2.86 25.19
N GLN A 298 -22.94 4.09 24.75
CA GLN A 298 -23.44 4.63 23.49
C GLN A 298 -22.83 3.92 22.28
N TYR A 299 -21.54 3.59 22.36
CA TYR A 299 -20.83 2.80 21.36
C TYR A 299 -21.56 1.49 21.06
N VAL A 300 -21.83 0.67 22.08
CA VAL A 300 -22.51 -0.62 21.90
C VAL A 300 -23.87 -0.46 21.22
N VAL A 301 -24.66 0.52 21.64
CA VAL A 301 -26.01 0.74 21.09
C VAL A 301 -25.97 1.17 19.62
N GLU A 302 -25.09 2.10 19.26
CA GLU A 302 -24.98 2.59 17.88
C GLU A 302 -24.37 1.53 16.94
N VAL A 303 -23.39 0.75 17.40
CA VAL A 303 -22.83 -0.38 16.66
C VAL A 303 -23.91 -1.43 16.36
N ILE A 304 -24.73 -1.80 17.35
CA ILE A 304 -25.83 -2.77 17.17
C ILE A 304 -26.91 -2.21 16.24
N LYS A 305 -27.24 -0.92 16.32
CA LYS A 305 -28.22 -0.29 15.40
C LYS A 305 -27.73 -0.25 13.96
N ASN A 306 -26.47 0.15 13.74
CA ASN A 306 -25.89 0.15 12.40
C ASN A 306 -25.83 -1.26 11.84
N TRP A 307 -25.48 -2.26 12.67
CA TRP A 307 -25.55 -3.67 12.30
C TRP A 307 -26.93 -4.07 11.77
N LEU A 308 -28.01 -3.70 12.46
CA LEU A 308 -29.39 -4.00 12.01
C LEU A 308 -29.78 -3.27 10.71
N ARG A 309 -29.07 -2.19 10.35
CA ARG A 309 -29.32 -1.38 9.16
C ARG A 309 -28.44 -1.75 7.97
N GLU A 310 -27.24 -2.26 8.20
CA GLU A 310 -26.16 -2.38 7.19
C GLU A 310 -26.03 -3.77 6.56
N GLY A 311 -27.04 -4.63 6.71
CA GLY A 311 -27.12 -5.89 5.96
C GLY A 311 -27.38 -5.70 4.45
N GLU A 312 -27.83 -4.52 4.01
CA GLU A 312 -28.11 -4.25 2.59
C GLU A 312 -27.88 -2.76 2.25
N LYS A 313 -26.93 -2.44 1.35
CA LYS A 313 -26.95 -1.33 0.34
C LYS A 313 -25.78 -0.32 0.30
N THR A 314 -24.89 -0.24 1.27
CA THR A 314 -23.98 0.94 1.39
C THR A 314 -22.72 0.96 0.52
N SER A 315 -22.53 0.10 -0.51
CA SER A 315 -21.25 0.07 -1.26
C SER A 315 -21.31 0.32 -2.77
N LEU A 316 -22.48 0.15 -3.42
CA LEU A 316 -22.58 0.28 -4.88
C LEU A 316 -23.09 1.64 -5.36
N ARG A 317 -23.94 2.31 -4.56
CA ARG A 317 -24.46 3.65 -4.91
C ARG A 317 -23.38 4.72 -4.77
N ASP A 318 -22.65 4.72 -3.66
CA ASP A 318 -21.65 5.75 -3.36
C ASP A 318 -20.50 5.76 -4.38
N LEU A 319 -20.07 4.57 -4.83
CA LEU A 319 -19.04 4.44 -5.86
C LEU A 319 -19.48 5.03 -7.22
N ARG A 320 -20.75 4.82 -7.62
CA ARG A 320 -21.24 5.28 -8.93
C ARG A 320 -21.29 6.81 -9.01
N ASP A 321 -21.58 7.47 -7.89
CA ASP A 321 -21.79 8.91 -7.85
C ASP A 321 -20.52 9.70 -7.52
N HIS A 322 -19.53 9.07 -6.88
CA HIS A 322 -18.33 9.74 -6.33
C HIS A 322 -16.99 9.18 -6.84
N PHE A 323 -16.96 8.18 -7.71
CA PHE A 323 -15.72 7.62 -8.26
C PHE A 323 -15.81 7.35 -9.77
N VAL A 324 -14.73 7.66 -10.48
CA VAL A 324 -14.56 7.30 -11.89
C VAL A 324 -13.13 6.82 -12.15
N TYR A 325 -13.03 5.71 -12.88
CA TYR A 325 -11.77 5.18 -13.40
C TYR A 325 -11.67 5.44 -14.91
N LEU A 326 -10.56 6.00 -15.35
CA LEU A 326 -10.26 6.36 -16.73
C LEU A 326 -9.13 5.46 -17.25
N ASP A 327 -9.39 4.74 -18.34
CA ASP A 327 -8.42 3.84 -18.98
C ASP A 327 -8.39 4.12 -20.50
N MET A 328 -7.39 4.86 -20.95
CA MET A 328 -7.23 5.23 -22.35
C MET A 328 -6.12 4.39 -22.99
N ARG A 329 -6.53 3.29 -23.63
CA ARG A 329 -5.61 2.31 -24.26
C ARG A 329 -4.70 2.91 -25.33
N LEU A 330 -5.18 3.90 -26.09
CA LEU A 330 -4.43 4.49 -27.21
C LEU A 330 -3.18 5.25 -26.75
N THR A 331 -3.24 5.88 -25.57
CA THR A 331 -2.13 6.65 -24.99
C THR A 331 -1.55 5.97 -23.75
N ASP A 332 -1.96 4.73 -23.46
CA ASP A 332 -1.64 3.99 -22.24
C ASP A 332 -1.79 4.87 -20.98
N THR A 333 -2.87 5.66 -20.95
CA THR A 333 -3.10 6.67 -19.90
C THR A 333 -4.19 6.19 -18.98
N GLN A 334 -3.81 5.99 -17.71
CA GLN A 334 -4.72 5.54 -16.67
C GLN A 334 -4.79 6.60 -15.56
N ALA A 335 -6.00 6.88 -15.10
CA ALA A 335 -6.25 7.82 -14.04
C ALA A 335 -7.51 7.43 -13.28
N PHE A 336 -7.66 7.91 -12.05
CA PHE A 336 -8.95 7.89 -11.39
C PHE A 336 -9.21 9.24 -10.72
N LEU A 337 -10.50 9.54 -10.56
CA LEU A 337 -10.99 10.74 -9.88
C LEU A 337 -12.03 10.28 -8.88
N PHE A 338 -11.93 10.77 -7.65
CA PHE A 338 -12.95 10.54 -6.64
C PHE A 338 -13.25 11.81 -5.86
N ARG A 339 -14.47 11.85 -5.30
CA ARG A 339 -14.94 12.90 -4.41
C ARG A 339 -15.07 12.33 -3.00
N LYS A 340 -14.39 12.95 -2.04
CA LYS A 340 -14.61 12.71 -0.61
C LYS A 340 -14.81 14.04 0.08
N ASP A 341 -15.90 14.19 0.82
CA ASP A 341 -16.31 15.45 1.43
C ASP A 341 -16.35 16.59 0.38
N ASN A 342 -15.67 17.69 0.69
CA ASN A 342 -15.46 18.84 -0.20
C ASN A 342 -14.17 18.72 -1.04
N ASN A 343 -13.57 17.54 -1.14
CA ASN A 343 -12.32 17.33 -1.85
C ASN A 343 -12.53 16.49 -3.11
N LEU A 344 -11.98 16.97 -4.22
CA LEU A 344 -11.82 16.22 -5.46
C LEU A 344 -10.36 15.82 -5.61
N ILE A 345 -10.09 14.53 -5.80
CA ILE A 345 -8.74 14.00 -5.90
C ILE A 345 -8.56 13.35 -7.28
N LEU A 346 -7.71 13.97 -8.10
CA LEU A 346 -7.34 13.49 -9.43
C LEU A 346 -5.96 12.82 -9.38
N VAL A 347 -5.89 11.57 -9.81
CA VAL A 347 -4.69 10.74 -9.71
C VAL A 347 -4.32 10.16 -11.06
N PHE A 348 -3.05 10.27 -11.46
CA PHE A 348 -2.53 9.68 -12.70
C PHE A 348 -1.52 8.56 -12.45
N LYS A 349 -1.63 7.49 -13.25
CA LYS A 349 -0.68 6.38 -13.24
C LYS A 349 0.60 6.72 -13.98
N GLY A 350 1.73 6.25 -13.47
CA GLY A 350 3.01 6.26 -14.19
C GLY A 350 3.35 4.92 -14.85
N THR A 351 4.51 4.83 -15.48
CA THR A 351 5.00 3.58 -16.11
C THR A 351 5.57 2.64 -15.05
N GLN A 352 5.22 1.34 -15.07
CA GLN A 352 5.71 0.34 -14.10
C GLN A 352 7.14 -0.15 -14.39
N GLN A 353 7.60 -0.13 -15.65
CA GLN A 353 8.93 -0.60 -16.03
C GLN A 353 9.91 0.55 -16.22
N LEU A 354 10.86 0.67 -15.29
CA LEU A 354 11.86 1.73 -15.29
C LEU A 354 12.97 1.54 -16.36
N SER A 355 13.00 0.43 -17.09
CA SER A 355 13.83 0.28 -18.30
C SER A 355 13.22 0.99 -19.50
N ASP A 356 11.89 0.95 -19.59
CA ASP A 356 11.15 1.33 -20.79
C ASP A 356 10.90 2.84 -20.85
N TRP A 357 10.69 3.52 -19.71
CA TRP A 357 10.55 4.98 -19.71
C TRP A 357 11.78 5.72 -20.23
N LYS A 358 13.00 5.21 -19.94
CA LYS A 358 14.27 5.80 -20.43
C LYS A 358 14.32 5.80 -21.95
N THR A 359 13.78 4.76 -22.56
CA THR A 359 13.73 4.56 -24.02
C THR A 359 12.51 5.24 -24.66
N ASN A 360 11.38 5.30 -23.95
CA ASN A 360 10.12 5.91 -24.40
C ASN A 360 10.12 7.43 -24.31
N LEU A 361 11.03 8.05 -23.57
CA LEU A 361 11.17 9.49 -23.47
C LEU A 361 11.77 10.07 -24.78
N LYS A 362 10.96 10.10 -25.84
CA LYS A 362 11.26 10.88 -27.05
C LYS A 362 11.21 12.37 -26.68
N ILE A 363 12.38 12.94 -26.38
CA ILE A 363 12.56 14.34 -25.96
C ILE A 363 12.22 15.30 -27.13
N ARG A 364 10.92 15.55 -27.36
CA ARG A 364 10.44 16.60 -28.26
C ARG A 364 9.47 17.50 -27.50
N LEU A 365 9.82 18.76 -27.32
CA LEU A 365 8.92 19.79 -26.81
C LEU A 365 7.90 20.17 -27.89
N LYS A 366 6.61 20.19 -27.53
CA LYS A 366 5.52 20.75 -28.34
C LYS A 366 5.16 22.11 -27.75
N ALA A 367 4.79 23.06 -28.61
CA ALA A 367 4.25 24.32 -28.11
C ALA A 367 2.97 24.00 -27.33
N PHE A 368 2.90 24.46 -26.08
CA PHE A 368 1.70 24.38 -25.28
C PHE A 368 1.14 25.79 -25.22
N THR A 369 0.19 26.09 -26.11
CA THR A 369 -0.42 27.41 -26.15
C THR A 369 -1.39 27.52 -25.00
N ILE A 370 -1.00 28.27 -23.97
CA ILE A 370 -1.94 28.73 -22.94
C ILE A 370 -2.82 29.78 -23.60
N LEU A 371 -4.06 29.41 -23.90
CA LEU A 371 -5.11 30.38 -24.22
C LEU A 371 -5.68 30.83 -22.88
N ALA A 372 -5.14 31.92 -22.33
CA ALA A 372 -5.79 32.64 -21.25
C ALA A 372 -6.80 33.63 -21.87
N ASP A 373 -7.99 33.70 -21.29
CA ASP A 373 -8.97 34.71 -21.68
C ASP A 373 -8.40 36.13 -21.43
N GLN A 374 -8.47 36.94 -22.48
CA GLN A 374 -8.56 38.41 -22.47
C GLN A 374 -7.42 39.27 -21.89
N GLU A 375 -6.14 38.86 -22.01
CA GLU A 375 -5.04 39.82 -22.07
C GLU A 375 -4.08 39.53 -23.23
N ALA A 376 -3.73 40.59 -23.97
CA ALA A 376 -3.22 40.56 -25.34
C ALA A 376 -1.78 40.01 -25.53
N VAL A 377 -1.23 39.22 -24.61
CA VAL A 377 0.03 38.47 -24.83
C VAL A 377 -0.03 37.12 -24.09
N PRO A 378 -0.17 35.98 -24.78
CA PRO A 378 -0.15 34.67 -24.14
C PRO A 378 1.26 34.39 -23.57
N PRO A 379 1.42 33.84 -22.35
CA PRO A 379 2.70 33.29 -21.95
C PRO A 379 3.02 32.09 -22.86
N THR A 380 3.88 32.30 -23.86
CA THR A 380 4.34 31.24 -24.76
C THR A 380 5.24 30.28 -23.97
N GLY A 381 4.66 29.19 -23.48
CA GLY A 381 5.36 28.09 -22.81
C GLY A 381 5.46 26.85 -23.69
N ARG A 382 6.37 25.94 -23.35
CA ARG A 382 6.47 24.63 -24.01
C ARG A 382 6.42 23.53 -22.96
N VAL A 383 5.70 22.47 -23.30
CA VAL A 383 5.57 21.26 -22.49
C VAL A 383 6.05 20.07 -23.31
N HIS A 384 6.52 19.03 -22.62
CA HIS A 384 6.90 17.79 -23.27
C HIS A 384 5.72 17.19 -24.07
N ARG A 385 5.94 16.91 -25.37
CA ARG A 385 4.89 16.49 -26.30
C ARG A 385 4.12 15.27 -25.80
N GLY A 386 4.83 14.24 -25.35
CA GLY A 386 4.21 13.00 -24.91
C GLY A 386 3.28 13.18 -23.71
N PHE A 387 3.61 14.10 -22.80
CA PHE A 387 2.78 14.35 -21.61
C PHE A 387 1.53 15.13 -21.97
N VAL A 388 1.63 16.10 -22.89
CA VAL A 388 0.47 16.82 -23.42
C VAL A 388 -0.47 15.89 -24.17
N ASP A 389 0.07 15.09 -25.10
CA ASP A 389 -0.74 14.20 -25.94
C ASP A 389 -1.48 13.15 -25.06
N ALA A 390 -0.87 12.69 -23.98
CA ALA A 390 -1.50 11.80 -22.98
C ALA A 390 -2.54 12.50 -22.09
N TRP A 391 -2.30 13.72 -21.62
CA TRP A 391 -3.33 14.49 -20.89
C TRP A 391 -4.54 14.78 -21.78
N GLN A 392 -4.33 15.22 -23.02
CA GLN A 392 -5.40 15.57 -23.95
C GLN A 392 -6.32 14.39 -24.28
N SER A 393 -5.84 13.14 -24.15
CA SER A 393 -6.68 11.97 -24.38
C SER A 393 -7.74 11.75 -23.30
N VAL A 394 -7.49 12.21 -22.07
CA VAL A 394 -8.39 12.07 -20.91
C VAL A 394 -9.04 13.39 -20.47
N GLU A 395 -8.51 14.53 -20.89
CA GLU A 395 -8.91 15.89 -20.49
C GLU A 395 -10.43 16.11 -20.55
N ARG A 396 -11.08 15.76 -21.66
CA ARG A 396 -12.53 15.96 -21.82
C ARG A 396 -13.36 15.24 -20.76
N GLN A 397 -12.97 14.02 -20.40
CA GLN A 397 -13.66 13.23 -19.38
C GLN A 397 -13.40 13.80 -17.99
N VAL A 398 -12.14 14.14 -17.69
CA VAL A 398 -11.76 14.76 -16.42
C VAL A 398 -12.51 16.07 -16.20
N VAL A 399 -12.47 17.00 -17.16
CA VAL A 399 -13.16 18.30 -17.06
C VAL A 399 -14.66 18.13 -16.91
N TYR A 400 -15.27 17.15 -17.58
CA TYR A 400 -16.69 16.84 -17.40
C TYR A 400 -17.02 16.46 -15.95
N TYR A 401 -16.27 15.53 -15.36
CA TYR A 401 -16.52 15.10 -13.97
C TYR A 401 -16.16 16.18 -12.95
N LEU A 402 -15.09 16.93 -13.16
CA LEU A 402 -14.75 18.08 -12.31
C LEU A 402 -15.92 19.08 -12.31
N ARG A 403 -16.40 19.51 -13.47
CA ARG A 403 -17.56 20.43 -13.54
C ARG A 403 -18.84 19.83 -12.96
N LYS A 404 -19.06 18.52 -13.12
CA LYS A 404 -20.23 17.81 -12.57
C LYS A 404 -20.20 17.74 -11.04
N TRP A 405 -19.02 17.56 -10.44
CA TRP A 405 -18.87 17.32 -9.01
C TRP A 405 -18.42 18.54 -8.21
N SER A 406 -17.91 19.59 -8.87
CA SER A 406 -17.50 20.83 -8.22
C SER A 406 -18.68 21.59 -7.64
N THR A 407 -18.49 22.06 -6.41
CA THR A 407 -19.31 23.06 -5.71
C THR A 407 -18.42 24.25 -5.34
N PRO A 408 -18.96 25.40 -4.91
CA PRO A 408 -18.14 26.56 -4.52
C PRO A 408 -17.10 26.26 -3.42
N GLU A 409 -17.37 25.28 -2.56
CA GLU A 409 -16.50 24.88 -1.44
C GLU A 409 -15.49 23.80 -1.83
N THR A 410 -15.56 23.29 -3.06
CA THR A 410 -14.78 22.13 -3.49
C THR A 410 -13.31 22.49 -3.73
N LYS A 411 -12.42 21.75 -3.07
CA LYS A 411 -10.96 21.83 -3.28
C LYS A 411 -10.49 20.71 -4.21
N LEU A 412 -9.71 21.08 -5.23
CA LEU A 412 -9.17 20.11 -6.20
C LEU A 412 -7.69 19.82 -5.88
N TRP A 413 -7.40 18.55 -5.64
CA TRP A 413 -6.06 18.03 -5.41
C TRP A 413 -5.64 17.15 -6.59
N VAL A 414 -4.44 17.38 -7.10
CA VAL A 414 -3.90 16.63 -8.23
C VAL A 414 -2.61 15.94 -7.79
N THR A 415 -2.48 14.65 -8.08
CA THR A 415 -1.31 13.86 -7.68
C THR A 415 -0.92 12.82 -8.72
N GLY A 416 0.33 12.37 -8.62
CA GLY A 416 0.86 11.29 -9.45
C GLY A 416 2.32 10.99 -9.15
N HIS A 417 2.73 9.78 -9.52
CA HIS A 417 4.08 9.27 -9.37
C HIS A 417 4.75 9.12 -10.74
N SER A 418 6.04 9.42 -10.85
CA SER A 418 6.83 9.24 -12.08
C SER A 418 6.20 9.95 -13.29
N LEU A 419 5.96 9.24 -14.40
CA LEU A 419 5.17 9.72 -15.55
C LEU A 419 3.79 10.27 -15.13
N GLY A 420 3.12 9.64 -14.17
CA GLY A 420 1.85 10.12 -13.64
C GLY A 420 1.98 11.49 -12.97
N GLY A 421 3.10 11.76 -12.29
CA GLY A 421 3.41 13.09 -11.77
C GLY A 421 3.58 14.12 -12.89
N ALA A 422 4.16 13.72 -14.03
CA ALA A 422 4.27 14.59 -15.19
C ALA A 422 2.89 14.94 -15.78
N LEU A 423 1.99 13.96 -15.86
CA LEU A 423 0.60 14.15 -16.30
C LEU A 423 -0.21 14.99 -15.31
N ALA A 424 0.05 14.86 -14.01
CA ALA A 424 -0.53 15.71 -12.98
C ALA A 424 -0.13 17.19 -13.15
N ALA A 425 1.14 17.46 -13.45
CA ALA A 425 1.64 18.81 -13.74
C ALA A 425 1.06 19.37 -15.05
N VAL A 426 1.14 18.60 -16.14
CA VAL A 426 0.14 18.46 -17.21
C VAL A 426 -1.21 19.14 -16.99
N ALA A 427 -2.07 18.36 -16.36
CA ALA A 427 -3.43 18.67 -16.00
C ALA A 427 -3.52 19.98 -15.20
N THR A 428 -2.65 20.18 -14.21
CA THR A 428 -2.67 21.38 -13.36
C THR A 428 -2.50 22.66 -14.18
N ILE A 429 -1.56 22.68 -15.14
CA ILE A 429 -1.39 23.82 -16.05
C ILE A 429 -2.66 24.03 -16.89
N SER A 430 -3.23 22.96 -17.46
CA SER A 430 -4.43 23.07 -18.31
C SER A 430 -5.67 23.53 -17.52
N LEU A 431 -5.87 23.00 -16.32
CA LEU A 431 -7.04 23.29 -15.49
C LEU A 431 -7.00 24.72 -14.95
N GLU A 432 -5.86 25.18 -14.43
CA GLU A 432 -5.68 26.57 -13.99
C GLU A 432 -5.92 27.59 -15.11
N THR A 433 -5.52 27.24 -16.33
CA THR A 433 -5.70 28.11 -17.50
C THR A 433 -7.15 28.11 -18.01
N GLN A 434 -7.89 27.04 -17.79
CA GLN A 434 -9.34 26.93 -18.05
C GLN A 434 -10.23 27.50 -16.93
N GLY A 435 -9.63 28.13 -15.90
CA GLY A 435 -10.37 28.71 -14.77
C GLY A 435 -10.87 27.69 -13.76
N LEU A 436 -10.33 26.47 -13.75
CA LEU A 436 -10.59 25.44 -12.74
C LEU A 436 -9.44 25.45 -11.70
N PRO A 437 -9.61 26.12 -10.54
CA PRO A 437 -8.52 26.30 -9.59
C PRO A 437 -8.08 24.98 -8.96
N VAL A 438 -6.76 24.76 -8.91
CA VAL A 438 -6.15 23.60 -8.25
C VAL A 438 -5.65 23.98 -6.87
N SER A 439 -6.24 23.41 -5.82
CA SER A 439 -5.87 23.67 -4.42
C SER A 439 -4.45 23.19 -4.10
N GLY A 440 -3.99 22.10 -4.72
CA GLY A 440 -2.60 21.65 -4.59
C GLY A 440 -2.20 20.56 -5.58
N LEU A 441 -0.93 20.62 -6.01
CA LEU A 441 -0.27 19.61 -6.84
C LEU A 441 0.86 18.95 -6.04
N TYR A 442 0.73 17.65 -5.80
CA TYR A 442 1.71 16.86 -5.06
C TYR A 442 2.23 15.76 -5.97
N THR A 443 3.54 15.70 -6.17
CA THR A 443 4.13 14.70 -7.08
C THR A 443 5.33 14.00 -6.46
N PHE A 444 5.52 12.75 -6.87
CA PHE A 444 6.54 11.85 -6.34
C PHE A 444 7.41 11.37 -7.51
N GLY A 445 8.72 11.61 -7.45
CA GLY A 445 9.63 11.20 -8.53
C GLY A 445 9.34 11.87 -9.89
N GLN A 446 8.75 13.07 -9.89
CA GLN A 446 8.30 13.74 -11.12
C GLN A 446 9.48 14.16 -12.03
N PRO A 447 9.49 13.79 -13.34
CA PRO A 447 10.46 14.33 -14.29
C PRO A 447 10.22 15.83 -14.56
N ARG A 448 11.13 16.47 -15.29
CA ARG A 448 10.93 17.84 -15.76
C ARG A 448 9.88 17.87 -16.89
N VAL A 449 8.93 18.79 -16.79
CA VAL A 449 7.71 18.80 -17.64
C VAL A 449 7.70 19.94 -18.65
N ALA A 450 8.19 21.11 -18.23
CA ALA A 450 7.98 22.38 -18.92
C ALA A 450 9.28 23.17 -19.10
N ASP A 451 9.27 24.12 -20.02
CA ASP A 451 10.35 25.09 -20.19
C ASP A 451 10.35 26.16 -19.09
N TRP A 452 11.49 26.84 -18.94
CA TRP A 452 11.66 27.86 -17.88
C TRP A 452 10.63 28.99 -17.93
N LYS A 453 10.14 29.38 -19.11
CA LYS A 453 9.11 30.42 -19.25
C LYS A 453 7.82 30.00 -18.55
N LEU A 454 7.35 28.79 -18.86
CA LEU A 454 6.14 28.24 -18.25
C LEU A 454 6.34 27.94 -16.76
N VAL A 455 7.52 27.48 -16.38
CA VAL A 455 7.87 27.24 -14.97
C VAL A 455 7.77 28.52 -14.14
N ASN A 456 8.34 29.62 -14.63
CA ASN A 456 8.28 30.91 -13.93
C ASN A 456 6.85 31.43 -13.83
N TYR A 457 6.07 31.30 -14.90
CA TYR A 457 4.64 31.66 -14.90
C TYR A 457 3.87 30.88 -13.83
N MET A 458 3.97 29.55 -13.81
CA MET A 458 3.26 28.72 -12.83
C MET A 458 3.75 28.95 -11.41
N ASN A 459 5.05 29.17 -11.20
CA ASN A 459 5.60 29.48 -9.89
C ASN A 459 5.06 30.81 -9.34
N SER A 460 4.88 31.83 -10.19
CA SER A 460 4.31 33.12 -9.77
C SER A 460 2.84 33.01 -9.35
N ARG A 461 2.08 32.06 -9.92
CA ARG A 461 0.64 31.90 -9.69
C ARG A 461 0.30 30.92 -8.56
N MET A 462 1.06 29.83 -8.45
CA MET A 462 0.75 28.74 -7.51
C MET A 462 1.98 28.01 -6.97
N GLY A 463 3.17 28.60 -7.01
CA GLY A 463 4.41 27.95 -6.59
C GLY A 463 4.41 27.43 -5.15
N ASN A 464 3.60 28.03 -4.27
CA ASN A 464 3.39 27.57 -2.89
C ASN A 464 2.47 26.34 -2.76
N ARG A 465 1.64 26.07 -3.78
CA ARG A 465 0.69 24.95 -3.86
C ARG A 465 1.21 23.77 -4.70
N ILE A 466 2.40 23.91 -5.32
CA ILE A 466 3.07 22.83 -6.05
C ILE A 466 4.20 22.29 -5.18
N ILE A 467 4.14 21.01 -4.82
CA ILE A 467 5.13 20.33 -3.98
C ILE A 467 5.62 19.06 -4.69
N ARG A 468 6.95 18.95 -4.81
CA ARG A 468 7.61 17.80 -5.45
C ARG A 468 8.49 17.07 -4.46
N TYR A 469 8.24 15.78 -4.30
CA TYR A 469 9.00 14.87 -3.46
C TYR A 469 9.96 14.05 -4.29
N VAL A 470 11.20 13.94 -3.81
CA VAL A 470 12.27 13.13 -4.41
C VAL A 470 12.94 12.29 -3.34
N ASN A 471 13.06 11.00 -3.59
CA ASN A 471 13.65 10.04 -2.67
C ASN A 471 15.10 9.75 -3.04
N ASN A 472 16.02 10.00 -2.11
CA ASN A 472 17.43 9.59 -2.15
C ASN A 472 18.11 9.70 -3.53
N ASN A 473 18.41 8.58 -4.19
CA ASN A 473 19.11 8.52 -5.48
C ASN A 473 18.16 8.38 -6.69
N ASP A 474 16.88 8.73 -6.53
CA ASP A 474 15.93 8.73 -7.63
C ASP A 474 16.39 9.64 -8.78
N ILE A 475 16.62 9.01 -9.94
CA ILE A 475 17.12 9.64 -11.15
C ILE A 475 16.03 10.29 -12.01
N VAL A 476 14.76 9.91 -11.84
CA VAL A 476 13.67 10.34 -12.71
C VAL A 476 13.47 11.87 -12.67
N PRO A 477 13.53 12.54 -11.51
CA PRO A 477 13.51 14.00 -11.42
C PRO A 477 14.65 14.72 -12.13
N LEU A 478 15.72 14.01 -12.49
CA LEU A 478 16.87 14.57 -13.18
C LEU A 478 16.71 14.56 -14.71
N ILE A 479 15.59 14.07 -15.24
CA ILE A 479 15.35 13.93 -16.67
C ILE A 479 14.04 14.65 -17.08
N PRO A 480 13.96 15.27 -18.27
CA PRO A 480 15.05 15.61 -19.19
C PRO A 480 16.14 16.48 -18.54
N PRO A 481 17.40 16.44 -19.02
CA PRO A 481 18.44 17.34 -18.56
C PRO A 481 18.01 18.80 -18.67
N GLN A 482 18.44 19.63 -17.73
CA GLN A 482 18.11 21.05 -17.72
C GLN A 482 18.55 21.74 -19.01
N ILE A 483 19.77 21.48 -19.47
CA ILE A 483 20.31 21.97 -20.74
C ILE A 483 20.46 20.78 -21.67
N ILE A 484 19.95 20.90 -22.89
CA ILE A 484 20.17 19.89 -23.93
C ILE A 484 21.30 20.40 -24.83
N PRO A 485 22.48 19.74 -24.89
CA PRO A 485 23.66 20.26 -25.58
C PRO A 485 23.43 20.59 -27.06
N TRP A 486 22.57 19.81 -27.74
CA TRP A 486 22.21 19.99 -29.15
C TRP A 486 21.03 20.94 -29.39
N VAL A 487 20.37 21.45 -28.34
CA VAL A 487 19.32 22.49 -28.42
C VAL A 487 19.44 23.48 -27.24
N PRO A 488 20.52 24.28 -27.19
CA PRO A 488 20.83 25.15 -26.04
C PRO A 488 19.78 26.24 -25.77
N THR A 489 18.89 26.53 -26.73
CA THR A 489 17.79 27.48 -26.59
C THR A 489 16.58 26.93 -25.83
N ARG A 490 16.60 25.66 -25.42
CA ARG A 490 15.48 25.00 -24.73
C ARG A 490 15.95 24.43 -23.39
N VAL A 491 15.60 25.14 -22.32
CA VAL A 491 15.97 24.75 -20.96
C VAL A 491 14.72 24.23 -20.24
N TYR A 492 14.80 23.01 -19.72
CA TYR A 492 13.73 22.42 -18.88
C TYR A 492 13.88 22.89 -17.44
N GLY A 493 12.75 23.14 -16.77
CA GLY A 493 12.73 23.54 -15.37
C GLY A 493 11.79 22.70 -14.53
N HIS A 494 11.89 22.90 -13.22
CA HIS A 494 11.02 22.29 -12.22
C HIS A 494 10.11 23.37 -11.61
N MET A 495 8.82 23.05 -11.45
CA MET A 495 7.83 23.93 -10.83
C MET A 495 7.71 23.62 -9.33
N GLY A 496 7.35 24.62 -8.54
CA GLY A 496 7.02 24.48 -7.12
C GLY A 496 8.19 24.21 -6.19
N GLN A 497 7.82 23.88 -4.96
CA GLN A 497 8.73 23.61 -3.85
C GLN A 497 9.30 22.19 -3.95
N PHE A 498 10.57 22.06 -3.57
CA PHE A 498 11.28 20.78 -3.53
C PHE A 498 11.33 20.22 -2.09
N ARG A 499 11.05 18.93 -1.97
CA ARG A 499 11.11 18.14 -0.74
C ARG A 499 11.93 16.88 -1.01
N TYR A 500 12.85 16.57 -0.12
CA TYR A 500 13.83 15.51 -0.32
C TYR A 500 13.88 14.56 0.87
N PHE A 501 13.92 13.25 0.60
CA PHE A 501 14.22 12.24 1.60
C PHE A 501 15.69 11.82 1.46
N ASN A 502 16.44 11.86 2.55
CA ASN A 502 17.80 11.33 2.56
C ASN A 502 17.81 9.79 2.69
N ASP A 503 19.00 9.20 2.66
CA ASP A 503 19.29 7.78 2.91
C ASP A 503 18.54 7.14 4.10
N SER A 504 18.35 7.90 5.17
CA SER A 504 17.65 7.48 6.39
C SER A 504 16.11 7.67 6.34
N GLY A 505 15.58 8.12 5.20
CA GLY A 505 14.14 8.39 5.00
C GLY A 505 13.66 9.66 5.71
N SER A 506 14.57 10.54 6.14
CA SER A 506 14.24 11.78 6.84
C SER A 506 13.88 12.88 5.84
N LEU A 507 12.70 13.48 6.01
CA LEU A 507 12.23 14.58 5.17
C LEU A 507 13.03 15.86 5.45
N ARG A 508 13.64 16.42 4.40
CA ARG A 508 14.36 17.70 4.45
C ARG A 508 13.62 18.74 3.62
N ARG A 509 13.31 19.88 4.25
CA ARG A 509 12.83 21.10 3.58
C ARG A 509 14.06 21.91 3.19
N GLN A 510 14.30 22.03 1.89
CA GLN A 510 15.21 22.97 1.23
C GLN A 510 16.49 23.35 2.01
N SER A 511 17.60 22.65 1.77
CA SER A 511 18.93 23.19 2.04
C SER A 511 19.52 23.79 0.75
N PHE A 512 19.98 25.04 0.82
CA PHE A 512 20.60 25.82 -0.27
C PHE A 512 21.71 25.08 -1.04
N LEU A 513 22.29 24.03 -0.46
CA LEU A 513 23.36 23.20 -1.04
C LEU A 513 22.92 22.41 -2.29
N PHE A 514 21.66 22.00 -2.41
CA PHE A 514 21.23 21.14 -3.53
C PHE A 514 20.93 21.88 -4.84
N GLN A 515 20.89 23.22 -4.82
CA GLN A 515 20.89 24.00 -6.07
C GLN A 515 22.25 23.96 -6.81
N ARG A 516 23.33 23.49 -6.16
CA ARG A 516 24.69 23.38 -6.74
C ARG A 516 25.01 22.00 -7.32
N PHE A 517 24.00 21.18 -7.63
CA PHE A 517 24.17 19.92 -8.36
C PHE A 517 24.33 19.97 -9.91
N PRO A 518 24.64 21.09 -10.61
CA PRO A 518 24.82 21.01 -12.07
C PRO A 518 26.05 20.20 -12.53
N ASP A 519 27.18 20.25 -11.82
CA ASP A 519 28.47 19.93 -12.45
C ASP A 519 28.87 18.43 -12.43
N ARG A 520 28.16 17.59 -11.67
CA ARG A 520 28.40 16.13 -11.62
C ARG A 520 27.29 15.28 -12.28
N LEU A 521 26.23 15.92 -12.76
CA LEU A 521 24.96 15.25 -13.08
C LEU A 521 25.01 14.45 -14.40
N PHE A 522 25.66 14.97 -15.43
CA PHE A 522 25.68 14.32 -16.76
C PHE A 522 26.46 12.99 -16.75
N GLY A 523 27.56 12.93 -15.99
CA GLY A 523 28.35 11.69 -15.85
C GLY A 523 27.60 10.62 -15.07
N ILE A 524 26.90 11.00 -13.99
CA ILE A 524 26.11 10.09 -13.15
C ILE A 524 24.88 9.57 -13.91
N ILE A 525 24.14 10.46 -14.58
CA ILE A 525 22.99 10.07 -15.40
C ILE A 525 23.44 9.11 -16.51
N ARG A 526 24.53 9.42 -17.23
CA ARG A 526 25.05 8.53 -18.28
C ARG A 526 25.48 7.18 -17.71
N ALA A 527 26.24 7.17 -16.61
CA ALA A 527 26.69 5.94 -15.96
C ALA A 527 25.50 5.06 -15.54
N ILE A 528 24.52 5.61 -14.81
CA ILE A 528 23.35 4.85 -14.30
C ILE A 528 22.40 4.43 -15.43
N LEU A 529 22.25 5.24 -16.49
CA LEU A 529 21.50 4.84 -17.69
C LEU A 529 22.16 3.67 -18.43
N THR A 530 23.50 3.59 -18.42
CA THR A 530 24.25 2.53 -19.09
C THR A 530 24.52 1.29 -18.24
N SER A 531 24.61 1.41 -16.91
CA SER A 531 25.00 0.32 -16.01
C SER A 531 23.86 -0.28 -15.18
N GLY A 532 22.70 0.40 -15.06
CA GLY A 532 21.52 -0.12 -14.37
C GLY A 532 21.80 -0.52 -12.92
N THR A 533 22.13 0.43 -12.04
CA THR A 533 22.31 0.15 -10.61
C THR A 533 20.95 -0.14 -9.94
N PRO A 534 20.79 -1.27 -9.20
CA PRO A 534 19.55 -1.63 -8.52
C PRO A 534 19.00 -0.53 -7.59
N ASP A 535 19.88 0.11 -6.82
CA ASP A 535 19.50 1.10 -5.79
C ASP A 535 18.71 2.30 -6.34
N ALA A 536 19.07 2.82 -7.52
CA ALA A 536 18.40 3.98 -8.13
C ALA A 536 17.01 3.64 -8.70
N VAL A 537 16.76 2.36 -9.01
CA VAL A 537 15.47 1.84 -9.49
C VAL A 537 14.56 1.53 -8.31
N ASP A 538 15.14 1.02 -7.22
CA ASP A 538 14.42 0.76 -5.98
C ASP A 538 13.98 2.05 -5.31
N ASP A 539 14.85 3.06 -5.18
CA ASP A 539 14.49 4.37 -4.58
C ASP A 539 13.35 5.11 -5.28
N HIS A 540 13.05 4.76 -6.55
CA HIS A 540 11.95 5.33 -7.30
C HIS A 540 10.60 4.62 -7.06
N LYS A 541 10.54 3.51 -6.31
CA LYS A 541 9.28 2.81 -6.07
C LYS A 541 8.38 3.60 -5.10
N MET A 542 7.07 3.64 -5.40
CA MET A 542 6.11 4.47 -4.65
C MET A 542 5.97 4.03 -3.19
N GLU A 543 6.20 2.75 -2.91
CA GLU A 543 6.20 2.16 -1.56
C GLU A 543 7.19 2.88 -0.63
N PHE A 544 8.37 3.25 -1.12
CA PHE A 544 9.36 3.97 -0.31
C PHE A 544 8.95 5.42 -0.05
N TYR A 545 8.30 6.08 -1.01
CA TYR A 545 7.73 7.41 -0.81
C TYR A 545 6.63 7.40 0.27
N VAL A 546 5.71 6.43 0.21
CA VAL A 546 4.66 6.26 1.24
C VAL A 546 5.28 5.96 2.60
N ALA A 547 6.24 5.04 2.67
CA ALA A 547 6.91 4.68 3.92
C ALA A 547 7.68 5.86 4.54
N ASN A 548 8.40 6.64 3.73
CA ASN A 548 9.15 7.80 4.21
C ASN A 548 8.23 8.94 4.68
N LEU A 549 7.09 9.15 4.02
CA LEU A 549 6.08 10.12 4.46
C LEU A 549 5.40 9.68 5.75
N GLN A 550 5.07 8.39 5.88
CA GLN A 550 4.53 7.85 7.13
C GLN A 550 5.51 8.08 8.27
N LYS A 551 6.78 7.70 8.07
CA LYS A 551 7.85 7.94 9.06
C LYS A 551 8.04 9.42 9.40
N ALA A 552 7.89 10.32 8.42
CA ALA A 552 7.98 11.75 8.66
C ALA A 552 6.80 12.25 9.50
N LEU A 553 5.58 11.82 9.18
CA LEU A 553 4.38 12.16 9.94
C LEU A 553 4.49 11.64 11.39
N ASP A 554 4.94 10.40 11.56
CA ASP A 554 5.13 9.78 12.87
C ASP A 554 6.06 10.60 13.76
N ARG A 555 7.15 11.16 13.19
CA ARG A 555 8.08 12.03 13.92
C ARG A 555 7.48 13.38 14.25
N GLU A 556 6.78 14.01 13.30
CA GLU A 556 6.13 15.31 13.53
C GLU A 556 5.13 15.23 14.69
N GLU A 557 4.42 14.10 14.81
CA GLU A 557 3.49 13.88 15.92
C GLU A 557 4.18 13.61 17.25
N GLU A 558 5.26 12.82 17.29
CA GLU A 558 6.03 12.59 18.52
C GLU A 558 6.67 13.89 19.03
N GLU A 559 7.24 14.71 18.15
CA GLU A 559 7.76 16.04 18.49
C GLU A 559 6.67 16.91 19.10
N ALA A 560 5.48 16.88 18.52
CA ALA A 560 4.39 17.73 18.97
C ALA A 560 3.73 17.23 20.28
N LYS A 561 3.69 15.92 20.55
CA LYS A 561 3.34 15.36 21.87
C LYS A 561 4.29 15.89 22.95
N LEU A 562 5.59 15.89 22.68
CA LEU A 562 6.61 16.41 23.60
C LEU A 562 6.45 17.93 23.80
N GLU A 563 6.16 18.70 22.75
CA GLU A 563 5.87 20.15 22.86
C GLU A 563 4.61 20.43 23.70
N ILE A 564 3.57 19.57 23.64
CA ILE A 564 2.38 19.64 24.51
C ILE A 564 2.74 19.35 25.97
N GLU A 565 3.46 18.27 26.24
CA GLU A 565 3.85 17.87 27.60
C GLU A 565 4.71 18.94 28.27
N GLN A 566 5.48 19.70 27.48
CA GLN A 566 6.29 20.82 27.93
C GLN A 566 5.53 22.16 28.02
N GLY A 567 4.24 22.19 27.66
CA GLY A 567 3.38 23.37 27.76
C GLY A 567 3.72 24.49 26.76
N LEU A 568 4.40 24.18 25.66
CA LEU A 568 4.92 25.15 24.68
C LEU A 568 3.93 25.54 23.57
N ILE A 569 2.73 24.95 23.55
CA ILE A 569 1.74 25.08 22.47
C ILE A 569 0.41 25.60 23.01
N ALA A 570 -0.23 26.52 22.26
CA ALA A 570 -1.56 27.07 22.53
C ALA A 570 -2.70 26.05 22.34
N GLY A 571 -3.79 26.20 23.11
CA GLY A 571 -4.92 25.26 23.18
C GLY A 571 -5.57 24.88 21.84
N ASP A 572 -5.68 25.81 20.89
CA ASP A 572 -6.34 25.54 19.60
C ASP A 572 -5.51 24.61 18.70
N PHE A 573 -4.17 24.74 18.71
CA PHE A 573 -3.28 23.81 18.01
C PHE A 573 -3.31 22.43 18.66
N VAL A 574 -3.49 22.37 19.98
CA VAL A 574 -3.69 21.12 20.72
C VAL A 574 -4.99 20.42 20.30
N GLU A 575 -6.03 21.17 19.96
CA GLU A 575 -7.33 20.63 19.53
C GLU A 575 -7.28 20.02 18.12
N GLY A 576 -6.78 20.78 17.13
CA GLY A 576 -6.60 20.27 15.75
C GLY A 576 -5.54 19.17 15.64
N MET A 577 -4.57 19.16 16.56
CA MET A 577 -3.63 18.04 16.69
C MET A 577 -4.21 16.84 17.42
N LYS A 578 -5.05 17.03 18.44
CA LYS A 578 -5.83 15.93 19.03
C LYS A 578 -6.77 15.30 18.01
N GLU A 579 -7.33 16.05 17.06
CA GLU A 579 -8.10 15.49 15.95
C GLU A 579 -7.24 14.62 15.02
N ARG A 580 -6.05 15.09 14.62
CA ARG A 580 -5.10 14.30 13.80
C ARG A 580 -4.54 13.09 14.55
N MET A 581 -4.21 13.24 15.84
CA MET A 581 -3.78 12.16 16.71
C MET A 581 -4.93 11.20 17.06
N ARG A 582 -6.19 11.62 17.12
CA ARG A 582 -7.35 10.70 17.24
C ARG A 582 -7.59 9.95 15.93
N ALA A 583 -7.40 10.61 14.79
CA ALA A 583 -7.38 9.99 13.47
C ALA A 583 -6.21 8.99 13.27
N ARG A 584 -5.20 9.00 14.16
CA ARG A 584 -4.09 8.04 14.21
C ARG A 584 -4.12 7.12 15.45
N SER A 585 -4.71 7.48 16.58
CA SER A 585 -4.88 6.56 17.71
C SER A 585 -5.93 5.52 17.38
N SER A 586 -6.85 5.82 16.45
CA SER A 586 -7.65 4.84 15.70
C SER A 586 -6.82 3.92 14.78
N SER A 587 -5.53 4.21 14.59
CA SER A 587 -4.57 3.48 13.76
C SER A 587 -3.25 3.11 14.47
N LEU A 588 -3.15 3.23 15.80
CA LEU A 588 -1.97 2.88 16.62
C LEU A 588 -2.34 2.34 18.01
N GLU A 589 -3.49 2.76 18.56
CA GLU A 589 -4.20 2.14 19.70
C GLU A 589 -5.61 1.71 19.25
N GLY A 590 -5.68 1.18 18.02
CA GLY A 590 -6.92 0.83 17.33
C GLY A 590 -6.97 -0.65 17.08
#